data_AF-L9Y785-F1
#
_entry.id   AF-L9Y785-F1
#
_cell.length_a   1.000
_cell.length_b   1.000
_cell.length_c   1.000
_cell.angle_alpha   90.00
_cell.angle_beta   90.00
_cell.angle_gamma   90.00
#
_symmetry.space_group_name_H-M   'P 1'
#
loop_
_entity.id
_entity.type
_entity.pdbx_description
1 polymer ?
#
loop_
_entity_poly.entity_id
_entity_poly.type
_entity_poly.pdbx_seq_one_letter_code
_entity_poly.pdbx_strand_id
1 'polypeptide(L)'
;MQALVIAAHGSHLNPDASDPTYAHADAIRETGAFDEVREAFWKEEPHFREVIRTLESDEVFVVPLFISEGYFTEQVIPRELRLDDWDPEQWESDGTSASQATLEAEDVGKTIHYCGPVGTHDAMTDVIVQRAETATGDPDVGEGFGLSVVGHGTDRNENSAKAIEYHSDRIAERDRFDEVKALFMDEEPEVDDVTDYFESEDIVVVPLFI
;
A
#
# COMPACT_ATOMS: atom_id res chain seq x y z
N MET A 1 17.30 10.15 17.05
CA MET A 1 15.85 9.93 17.23
C MET A 1 15.29 9.68 15.86
N GLN A 2 14.43 8.69 15.74
CA GLN A 2 13.86 8.25 14.47
C GLN A 2 12.38 8.55 14.43
N ALA A 3 11.93 9.14 13.33
CA ALA A 3 10.51 9.37 13.07
C ALA A 3 10.01 8.47 11.94
N LEU A 4 8.74 8.08 12.02
CA LEU A 4 7.98 7.48 10.94
C LEU A 4 6.90 8.45 10.47
N VAL A 5 6.84 8.68 9.16
CA VAL A 5 5.75 9.38 8.49
C VAL A 5 4.99 8.39 7.61
N ILE A 6 3.69 8.23 7.88
CA ILE A 6 2.77 7.45 7.05
C ILE A 6 2.13 8.43 6.06
N ALA A 7 2.49 8.30 4.78
CA ALA A 7 2.05 9.19 3.73
C ALA A 7 0.84 8.59 2.98
N ALA A 8 -0.35 9.12 3.25
CA ALA A 8 -1.60 8.63 2.67
C ALA A 8 -2.22 9.63 1.69
N HIS A 9 -3.19 9.18 0.89
CA HIS A 9 -3.83 10.05 -0.09
C HIS A 9 -4.82 11.05 0.55
N GLY A 10 -5.60 10.60 1.53
CA GLY A 10 -6.66 11.38 2.17
C GLY A 10 -7.85 11.68 1.25
N SER A 11 -8.84 12.41 1.76
CA SER A 11 -10.08 12.71 1.05
C SER A 11 -10.65 14.09 1.39
N HIS A 12 -11.21 14.78 0.39
CA HIS A 12 -12.04 15.97 0.60
C HIS A 12 -13.55 15.65 0.68
N LEU A 13 -13.93 14.40 0.37
CA LEU A 13 -15.32 14.01 0.17
C LEU A 13 -15.89 13.27 1.37
N ASN A 14 -15.05 12.49 2.04
CA ASN A 14 -15.43 11.72 3.23
C ASN A 14 -14.41 11.99 4.34
N PRO A 15 -14.80 12.67 5.44
CA PRO A 15 -13.89 12.93 6.55
C PRO A 15 -13.40 11.65 7.23
N ASP A 16 -14.18 10.56 7.17
CA ASP A 16 -13.83 9.29 7.81
C ASP A 16 -12.81 8.48 6.98
N ALA A 17 -12.44 8.95 5.78
CA ALA A 17 -11.49 8.24 4.91
C ALA A 17 -10.06 8.24 5.45
N SER A 18 -9.71 9.16 6.36
CA SER A 18 -8.40 9.20 7.00
C SER A 18 -8.34 8.36 8.28
N ASP A 19 -9.48 7.92 8.83
CA ASP A 19 -9.54 7.13 10.07
C ASP A 19 -8.66 5.87 10.05
N PRO A 20 -8.62 5.06 8.96
CA PRO A 20 -7.74 3.89 8.91
C PRO A 20 -6.25 4.27 9.00
N THR A 21 -5.86 5.42 8.43
CA THR A 21 -4.46 5.90 8.49
C THR A 21 -4.11 6.30 9.91
N TYR A 22 -4.98 7.05 10.59
CA TYR A 22 -4.79 7.42 11.99
C TYR A 22 -4.73 6.19 12.91
N ALA A 23 -5.66 5.25 12.74
CA ALA A 23 -5.66 4.01 13.52
C ALA A 23 -4.39 3.18 13.30
N HIS A 24 -3.87 3.14 12.07
CA HIS A 24 -2.62 2.44 11.77
C HIS A 24 -1.41 3.12 12.42
N ALA A 25 -1.34 4.44 12.37
CA ALA A 25 -0.31 5.22 13.04
C ALA A 25 -0.34 5.03 14.56
N ASP A 26 -1.52 5.04 15.18
CA ASP A 26 -1.70 4.77 16.61
C ASP A 26 -1.23 3.36 16.98
N ALA A 27 -1.58 2.34 16.20
CA ALA A 27 -1.10 0.99 16.42
C ALA A 27 0.44 0.91 16.36
N ILE A 28 1.09 1.67 15.46
CA ILE A 28 2.55 1.72 15.39
C ILE A 28 3.13 2.48 16.60
N ARG A 29 2.52 3.58 17.04
CA ARG A 29 2.93 4.31 18.26
C ARG A 29 2.93 3.39 19.48
N GLU A 30 1.94 2.51 19.61
CA GLU A 30 1.83 1.55 20.72
C GLU A 30 3.00 0.55 20.76
N THR A 31 3.66 0.28 19.64
CA THR A 31 4.83 -0.61 19.59
C THR A 31 6.08 0.02 20.22
N GLY A 32 6.16 1.36 20.26
CA GLY A 32 7.35 2.09 20.68
C GLY A 32 8.55 1.94 19.73
N ALA A 33 8.34 1.51 18.48
CA ALA A 33 9.41 1.28 17.51
C ALA A 33 10.09 2.58 17.01
N PHE A 34 9.39 3.71 17.07
CA PHE A 34 9.87 5.03 16.65
C PHE A 34 9.66 6.05 17.78
N ASP A 35 10.54 7.05 17.85
CA ASP A 35 10.43 8.15 18.80
C ASP A 35 9.24 9.07 18.45
N GLU A 36 8.96 9.22 17.15
CA GLU A 36 7.84 9.99 16.62
C GLU A 36 7.13 9.23 15.50
N VAL A 37 5.80 9.24 15.50
CA VAL A 37 4.98 8.76 14.38
C VAL A 37 4.02 9.87 13.98
N ARG A 38 3.95 10.17 12.68
CA ARG A 38 3.05 11.18 12.09
C ARG A 38 2.38 10.66 10.83
N GLU A 39 1.16 11.10 10.63
CA GLU A 39 0.40 10.95 9.41
C GLU A 39 0.63 12.18 8.55
N ALA A 40 0.65 11.99 7.24
CA ALA A 40 0.61 13.08 6.28
C ALA A 40 -0.27 12.70 5.10
N PHE A 41 -0.98 13.68 4.55
CA PHE A 41 -1.97 13.47 3.51
C PHE A 41 -1.74 14.38 2.31
N TRP A 42 -2.13 13.88 1.13
CA TRP A 42 -2.15 14.68 -0.09
C TRP A 42 -3.33 15.67 -0.09
N LYS A 43 -4.54 15.18 0.19
CA LYS A 43 -5.78 15.96 0.08
C LYS A 43 -6.21 16.66 1.37
N GLU A 44 -5.54 16.46 2.49
CA GLU A 44 -5.96 17.07 3.75
C GLU A 44 -4.78 17.34 4.67
N GLU A 45 -5.03 18.01 5.78
CA GLU A 45 -4.01 18.25 6.80
C GLU A 45 -3.90 17.02 7.72
N PRO A 46 -2.69 16.67 8.20
CA PRO A 46 -1.41 17.35 7.95
C PRO A 46 -0.86 17.10 6.54
N HIS A 47 -0.41 18.14 5.83
CA HIS A 47 0.08 18.00 4.45
C HIS A 47 1.51 17.45 4.37
N PHE A 48 1.82 16.68 3.31
CA PHE A 48 3.20 16.25 3.00
C PHE A 48 4.21 17.40 3.07
N ARG A 49 3.85 18.55 2.50
CA ARG A 49 4.70 19.72 2.45
C ARG A 49 5.09 20.26 3.83
N GLU A 50 4.35 19.97 4.88
CA GLU A 50 4.63 20.53 6.21
C GLU A 50 5.15 19.48 7.20
N VAL A 51 4.78 18.20 7.04
CA VAL A 51 5.01 17.15 8.06
C VAL A 51 6.46 17.07 8.52
N ILE A 52 7.44 17.09 7.60
CA ILE A 52 8.87 16.95 7.96
C ILE A 52 9.36 18.11 8.83
N ARG A 53 8.82 19.32 8.64
CA ARG A 53 9.18 20.53 9.41
C ARG A 53 8.65 20.47 10.85
N THR A 54 7.67 19.61 11.10
CA THR A 54 7.06 19.45 12.44
C THR A 54 7.76 18.41 13.30
N LEU A 55 8.69 17.63 12.73
CA LEU A 55 9.39 16.55 13.42
C LEU A 55 10.59 17.08 14.18
N GLU A 56 10.80 16.58 15.40
CA GLU A 56 12.02 16.85 16.16
C GLU A 56 13.18 15.95 15.72
N SER A 57 12.88 14.74 15.23
CA SER A 57 13.83 13.71 14.79
C SER A 57 14.56 14.06 13.49
N ASP A 58 15.88 13.84 13.45
CA ASP A 58 16.72 14.12 12.28
C ASP A 58 16.73 13.01 11.21
N GLU A 59 16.37 11.78 11.62
CA GLU A 59 16.27 10.60 10.75
C GLU A 59 14.79 10.24 10.59
N VAL A 60 14.27 10.31 9.35
CA VAL A 60 12.83 10.17 9.08
C VAL A 60 12.59 9.09 8.04
N PHE A 61 11.79 8.09 8.39
CA PHE A 61 11.28 7.09 7.46
C PHE A 61 9.94 7.57 6.92
N VAL A 62 9.79 7.63 5.61
CA VAL A 62 8.52 7.96 4.97
C VAL A 62 8.02 6.73 4.25
N VAL A 63 6.85 6.24 4.66
CA VAL A 63 6.21 5.04 4.11
C VAL A 63 4.91 5.45 3.42
N PRO A 64 4.83 5.33 2.07
CA PRO A 64 3.59 5.56 1.35
C PRO A 64 2.54 4.48 1.67
N LEU A 65 1.40 4.90 2.20
CA LEU A 65 0.22 4.06 2.42
C LEU A 65 -0.60 3.96 1.12
N PHE A 66 -0.02 3.31 0.11
CA PHE A 66 -0.57 3.12 -1.23
C PHE A 66 -0.47 1.66 -1.66
N ILE A 67 -1.36 1.23 -2.57
CA ILE A 67 -1.38 -0.16 -3.06
C ILE A 67 -0.24 -0.46 -4.05
N SER A 68 0.14 0.51 -4.88
CA SER A 68 1.12 0.27 -5.93
C SER A 68 2.14 1.40 -6.03
N GLU A 69 3.23 1.09 -6.72
CA GLU A 69 4.14 2.11 -7.26
C GLU A 69 3.44 2.90 -8.37
N GLY A 70 3.81 4.17 -8.56
CA GLY A 70 3.23 5.01 -9.59
C GLY A 70 3.34 6.50 -9.34
N TYR A 71 2.59 7.28 -10.13
CA TYR A 71 2.63 8.75 -10.11
C TYR A 71 2.66 9.40 -8.72
N PHE A 72 1.87 8.91 -7.77
CA PHE A 72 1.85 9.48 -6.42
C PHE A 72 3.13 9.18 -5.64
N THR A 73 3.57 7.92 -5.63
CA THR A 73 4.74 7.48 -4.87
C THR A 73 6.04 7.86 -5.57
N GLU A 74 6.07 7.90 -6.90
CA GLU A 74 7.27 8.20 -7.68
C GLU A 74 7.46 9.71 -7.92
N GLN A 75 6.39 10.51 -7.90
CA GLN A 75 6.48 11.93 -8.27
C GLN A 75 5.86 12.88 -7.25
N VAL A 76 4.61 12.65 -6.83
CA VAL A 76 3.89 13.62 -5.99
C VAL A 76 4.50 13.71 -4.60
N ILE A 77 4.62 12.59 -3.88
CA ILE A 77 5.13 12.58 -2.50
C ILE A 77 6.57 13.14 -2.45
N PRO A 78 7.53 12.66 -3.26
CA PRO A 78 8.90 13.18 -3.24
C PRO A 78 8.98 14.67 -3.53
N ARG A 79 8.20 15.16 -4.51
CA ARG A 79 8.13 16.59 -4.85
C ARG A 79 7.58 17.42 -3.72
N GLU A 80 6.49 17.00 -3.08
CA GLU A 80 5.91 17.76 -1.96
C GLU A 80 6.82 17.75 -0.72
N LEU A 81 7.58 16.67 -0.52
CA LEU A 81 8.61 16.55 0.50
C LEU A 81 9.91 17.30 0.17
N ARG A 82 10.07 17.75 -1.09
CA ARG A 82 11.28 18.43 -1.61
C ARG A 82 12.52 17.53 -1.57
N LEU A 83 12.34 16.28 -1.96
CA LEU A 83 13.46 15.34 -2.15
C LEU A 83 14.07 15.60 -3.53
N ASP A 84 14.90 16.64 -3.64
CA ASP A 84 15.38 17.16 -4.93
C ASP A 84 16.26 16.16 -5.70
N ASP A 85 16.99 15.30 -4.99
CA ASP A 85 17.82 14.23 -5.56
C ASP A 85 17.06 12.91 -5.82
N TRP A 86 15.74 12.91 -5.67
CA TRP A 86 14.93 11.71 -5.87
C TRP A 86 14.81 11.30 -7.35
N ASP A 87 14.97 10.00 -7.60
CA ASP A 87 14.71 9.34 -8.88
C ASP A 87 14.12 7.94 -8.58
N PRO A 88 12.98 7.55 -9.18
CA PRO A 88 12.40 6.22 -9.01
C PRO A 88 13.37 5.06 -9.28
N GLU A 89 14.36 5.22 -10.17
CA GLU A 89 15.38 4.19 -10.42
C GLU A 89 16.19 3.82 -9.17
N GLN A 90 16.24 4.70 -8.16
CA GLN A 90 16.93 4.44 -6.89
C GLN A 90 16.25 3.36 -6.04
N TRP A 91 14.99 3.04 -6.29
CA TRP A 91 14.35 1.90 -5.64
C TRP A 91 14.80 0.56 -6.23
N GLU A 92 15.44 0.54 -7.39
CA GLU A 92 15.81 -0.68 -8.14
C GLU A 92 14.60 -1.63 -8.31
N SER A 93 13.42 -1.05 -8.54
CA SER A 93 12.14 -1.78 -8.61
C SER A 93 11.76 -2.19 -10.03
N ASP A 94 11.09 -3.34 -10.16
CA ASP A 94 10.37 -3.75 -11.37
C ASP A 94 8.88 -3.31 -11.39
N GLY A 95 8.48 -2.52 -10.40
CA GLY A 95 7.12 -2.05 -10.15
C GLY A 95 6.43 -2.74 -8.98
N THR A 96 7.05 -3.78 -8.41
CA THR A 96 6.54 -4.52 -7.24
C THR A 96 7.60 -4.78 -6.16
N SER A 97 8.83 -4.30 -6.36
CA SER A 97 9.97 -4.62 -5.51
C SER A 97 10.66 -3.39 -4.92
N ALA A 98 10.00 -2.23 -4.89
CA ALA A 98 10.58 -1.02 -4.31
C ALA A 98 11.00 -1.24 -2.86
N SER A 99 12.27 -0.92 -2.59
CA SER A 99 12.86 -1.04 -1.27
C SER A 99 12.86 0.31 -0.55
N GLN A 100 13.96 1.05 -0.60
CA GLN A 100 14.08 2.40 -0.07
C GLN A 100 15.19 3.18 -0.77
N ALA A 101 15.10 4.50 -0.76
CA ALA A 101 16.22 5.40 -1.04
C ALA A 101 16.48 6.32 0.15
N THR A 102 17.74 6.67 0.37
CA THR A 102 18.13 7.62 1.43
C THR A 102 18.55 8.94 0.80
N LEU A 103 17.86 10.00 1.18
CA LEU A 103 17.96 11.34 0.58
C LEU A 103 18.13 12.37 1.70
N GLU A 104 18.71 13.52 1.38
CA GLU A 104 18.78 14.65 2.30
C GLU A 104 17.68 15.66 1.93
N ALA A 105 16.82 16.00 2.89
CA ALA A 105 15.90 17.12 2.75
C ALA A 105 16.64 18.41 3.12
N GLU A 106 17.41 18.96 2.17
CA GLU A 106 18.38 20.05 2.42
C GLU A 106 17.78 21.28 3.11
N ASP A 107 16.52 21.59 2.82
CA ASP A 107 15.87 22.79 3.31
C ASP A 107 15.44 22.73 4.79
N VAL A 108 15.44 21.52 5.36
CA VAL A 108 15.18 21.23 6.79
C VAL A 108 16.35 20.53 7.47
N GLY A 109 17.36 20.09 6.72
CA GLY A 109 18.57 19.44 7.24
C GLY A 109 18.29 18.09 7.89
N LYS A 110 17.41 17.27 7.30
CA LYS A 110 17.05 15.94 7.82
C LYS A 110 17.34 14.85 6.78
N THR A 111 17.75 13.68 7.26
CA THR A 111 17.94 12.48 6.43
C THR A 111 16.59 11.76 6.29
N ILE A 112 16.16 11.53 5.05
CA ILE A 112 14.89 10.90 4.70
C ILE A 112 15.15 9.53 4.08
N HIS A 113 14.61 8.48 4.69
CA HIS A 113 14.51 7.15 4.11
C HIS A 113 13.14 7.03 3.43
N TYR A 114 13.11 7.22 2.11
CA TYR A 114 11.89 7.12 1.32
C TYR A 114 11.64 5.68 0.89
N CYS A 115 10.69 5.02 1.55
CA CYS A 115 10.39 3.60 1.36
C CYS A 115 9.44 3.36 0.19
N GLY A 116 9.48 2.16 -0.37
CA GLY A 116 8.45 1.65 -1.26
C GLY A 116 7.06 1.63 -0.60
N PRO A 117 5.97 1.64 -1.39
CA PRO A 117 4.62 1.66 -0.86
C PRO A 117 4.27 0.35 -0.14
N VAL A 118 3.39 0.43 0.86
CA VAL A 118 3.00 -0.75 1.66
C VAL A 118 2.37 -1.87 0.83
N GLY A 119 1.69 -1.53 -0.26
CA GLY A 119 0.93 -2.50 -1.04
C GLY A 119 1.75 -3.31 -2.03
N THR A 120 3.04 -3.02 -2.23
CA THR A 120 3.95 -3.91 -2.95
C THR A 120 4.85 -4.72 -2.01
N HIS A 121 4.76 -4.47 -0.70
CA HIS A 121 5.53 -5.21 0.28
C HIS A 121 5.04 -6.67 0.40
N ASP A 122 5.95 -7.64 0.44
CA ASP A 122 5.66 -9.08 0.50
C ASP A 122 4.66 -9.51 1.57
N ALA A 123 4.69 -8.85 2.74
CA ALA A 123 3.77 -9.11 3.84
C ALA A 123 2.29 -8.81 3.49
N MET A 124 2.02 -8.00 2.47
CA MET A 124 0.66 -7.72 2.01
C MET A 124 -0.02 -8.99 1.49
N THR A 125 0.73 -9.95 0.96
CA THR A 125 0.20 -11.28 0.62
C THR A 125 -0.42 -11.96 1.84
N ASP A 126 0.22 -11.86 3.00
CA ASP A 126 -0.31 -12.47 4.24
C ASP A 126 -1.52 -11.70 4.77
N VAL A 127 -1.54 -10.38 4.61
CA VAL A 127 -2.70 -9.54 4.95
C VAL A 127 -3.92 -9.94 4.11
N ILE A 128 -3.76 -10.14 2.80
CA ILE A 128 -4.86 -10.58 1.92
C ILE A 128 -5.44 -11.92 2.39
N VAL A 129 -4.58 -12.88 2.69
CA VAL A 129 -5.01 -14.19 3.20
C VAL A 129 -5.72 -14.06 4.54
N GLN A 130 -5.21 -13.23 5.45
CA GLN A 130 -5.86 -12.95 6.73
C GLN A 130 -7.24 -12.28 6.56
N ARG A 131 -7.43 -11.47 5.51
CA ARG A 131 -8.76 -10.91 5.17
C ARG A 131 -9.72 -12.01 4.74
N ALA A 132 -9.25 -13.00 3.98
CA ALA A 132 -10.06 -14.17 3.64
C ALA A 132 -10.47 -14.96 4.89
N GLU A 133 -9.52 -15.25 5.79
CA GLU A 133 -9.77 -15.92 7.07
C GLU A 133 -10.79 -15.17 7.94
N THR A 134 -10.68 -13.85 7.99
CA THR A 134 -11.60 -13.00 8.75
C THR A 134 -13.01 -13.00 8.14
N ALA A 135 -13.11 -12.96 6.80
CA ALA A 135 -14.39 -12.93 6.10
C ALA A 135 -15.16 -14.25 6.24
N THR A 136 -14.46 -15.38 6.25
CA THR A 136 -15.07 -16.71 6.45
C THR A 136 -15.22 -17.09 7.93
N GLY A 137 -14.46 -16.43 8.82
CA GLY A 137 -14.35 -16.84 10.22
C GLY A 137 -13.57 -18.14 10.41
N ASP A 138 -12.79 -18.54 9.40
CA ASP A 138 -12.04 -19.80 9.36
C ASP A 138 -10.56 -19.52 9.07
N PRO A 139 -9.65 -19.73 10.05
CA PRO A 139 -8.21 -19.55 9.84
C PRO A 139 -7.63 -20.55 8.83
N ASP A 140 -8.31 -21.67 8.59
CA ASP A 140 -7.87 -22.74 7.70
C ASP A 140 -8.56 -22.66 6.31
N VAL A 141 -9.28 -21.57 6.01
CA VAL A 141 -9.92 -21.36 4.69
C VAL A 141 -8.91 -21.56 3.56
N GLY A 142 -9.30 -22.32 2.53
CA GLY A 142 -8.40 -22.76 1.47
C GLY A 142 -9.06 -23.76 0.52
N GLU A 143 -8.82 -25.05 0.73
CA GLU A 143 -9.34 -26.15 -0.11
C GLU A 143 -10.86 -26.04 -0.31
N GLY A 144 -11.31 -26.16 -1.57
CA GLY A 144 -12.71 -25.97 -1.96
C GLY A 144 -13.13 -24.52 -2.23
N PHE A 145 -12.26 -23.55 -1.95
CA PHE A 145 -12.51 -22.13 -2.22
C PHE A 145 -11.62 -21.59 -3.35
N GLY A 146 -12.23 -20.75 -4.18
CA GLY A 146 -11.51 -19.76 -4.99
C GLY A 146 -11.22 -18.50 -4.19
N LEU A 147 -10.13 -17.81 -4.49
CA LEU A 147 -9.80 -16.49 -3.95
C LEU A 147 -9.64 -15.46 -5.08
N SER A 148 -10.39 -14.36 -5.02
CA SER A 148 -10.16 -13.21 -5.89
C SER A 148 -9.52 -12.07 -5.12
N VAL A 149 -8.39 -11.57 -5.60
CA VAL A 149 -7.82 -10.29 -5.16
C VAL A 149 -8.31 -9.22 -6.11
N VAL A 150 -9.03 -8.21 -5.59
CA VAL A 150 -9.67 -7.20 -6.41
C VAL A 150 -8.96 -5.86 -6.26
N GLY A 151 -8.47 -5.32 -7.37
CA GLY A 151 -7.98 -3.95 -7.44
C GLY A 151 -8.92 -3.03 -8.22
N HIS A 152 -8.55 -1.76 -8.31
CA HIS A 152 -9.33 -0.81 -9.09
C HIS A 152 -9.27 -1.12 -10.58
N GLY A 153 -8.08 -1.44 -11.07
CA GLY A 153 -7.79 -1.46 -12.50
C GLY A 153 -7.79 -0.06 -13.08
N THR A 154 -6.82 0.26 -13.94
CA THR A 154 -6.73 1.60 -14.53
C THR A 154 -5.77 1.65 -15.71
N ASP A 155 -6.27 2.13 -16.86
CA ASP A 155 -5.45 2.52 -18.04
C ASP A 155 -4.35 3.55 -17.75
N ARG A 156 -4.42 4.26 -16.62
CA ARG A 156 -3.50 5.35 -16.27
C ARG A 156 -2.17 4.88 -15.70
N ASN A 157 -2.09 3.66 -15.16
CA ASN A 157 -0.85 3.13 -14.60
C ASN A 157 -0.89 1.60 -14.49
N GLU A 158 -0.12 0.94 -15.36
CA GLU A 158 0.06 -0.52 -15.39
C GLU A 158 0.52 -1.10 -14.04
N ASN A 159 1.26 -0.34 -13.23
CA ASN A 159 1.75 -0.82 -11.93
C ASN A 159 0.63 -1.08 -10.92
N SER A 160 -0.55 -0.45 -11.07
CA SER A 160 -1.70 -0.73 -10.21
C SER A 160 -2.21 -2.15 -10.41
N ALA A 161 -2.25 -2.63 -11.66
CA ALA A 161 -2.63 -4.01 -11.97
C ALA A 161 -1.55 -4.98 -11.49
N LYS A 162 -0.28 -4.66 -11.73
CA LYS A 162 0.86 -5.49 -11.33
C LYS A 162 0.86 -5.83 -9.84
N ALA A 163 0.53 -4.91 -8.94
CA ALA A 163 0.49 -5.22 -7.50
C ALA A 163 -0.57 -6.28 -7.15
N ILE A 164 -1.73 -6.23 -7.82
CA ILE A 164 -2.82 -7.20 -7.62
C ILE A 164 -2.43 -8.56 -8.19
N GLU A 165 -1.88 -8.57 -9.40
CA GLU A 165 -1.37 -9.78 -10.06
C GLU A 165 -0.26 -10.41 -9.24
N TYR A 166 0.72 -9.62 -8.80
CA TYR A 166 1.84 -10.04 -7.95
C TYR A 166 1.38 -10.77 -6.69
N HIS A 167 0.43 -10.19 -5.96
CA HIS A 167 -0.08 -10.86 -4.77
C HIS A 167 -0.95 -12.07 -5.10
N SER A 168 -1.74 -12.02 -6.16
CA SER A 168 -2.54 -13.17 -6.62
C SER A 168 -1.65 -14.36 -6.98
N ASP A 169 -0.60 -14.14 -7.76
CA ASP A 169 0.37 -15.15 -8.16
C ASP A 169 1.08 -15.75 -6.94
N ARG A 170 1.54 -14.91 -6.00
CA ARG A 170 2.17 -15.38 -4.76
C ARG A 170 1.24 -16.18 -3.85
N ILE A 171 -0.08 -15.94 -3.89
CA ILE A 171 -1.04 -16.76 -3.15
C ILE A 171 -1.29 -18.07 -3.90
N ALA A 172 -1.38 -18.03 -5.23
CA ALA A 172 -1.50 -19.23 -6.06
C ALA A 172 -0.31 -20.18 -5.85
N GLU A 173 0.92 -19.66 -5.80
CA GLU A 173 2.15 -20.42 -5.53
C GLU A 173 2.17 -21.12 -4.16
N ARG A 174 1.31 -20.74 -3.23
CA ARG A 174 1.19 -21.39 -1.91
C ARG A 174 0.31 -22.64 -1.95
N ASP A 175 -0.37 -22.91 -3.05
CA ASP A 175 -1.32 -24.03 -3.23
C ASP A 175 -2.35 -24.12 -2.07
N ARG A 176 -2.78 -22.95 -1.54
CA ARG A 176 -3.71 -22.88 -0.40
C ARG A 176 -5.18 -22.91 -0.82
N PHE A 177 -5.50 -22.26 -1.94
CA PHE A 177 -6.84 -22.16 -2.52
C PHE A 177 -6.88 -22.95 -3.83
N ASP A 178 -8.05 -23.43 -4.23
CA ASP A 178 -8.21 -24.23 -5.45
C ASP A 178 -7.92 -23.37 -6.69
N GLU A 179 -8.29 -22.09 -6.63
CA GLU A 179 -8.07 -21.10 -7.68
C GLU A 179 -7.77 -19.73 -7.07
N VAL A 180 -6.84 -18.98 -7.66
CA VAL A 180 -6.59 -17.58 -7.30
C VAL A 180 -6.61 -16.73 -8.56
N LYS A 181 -7.35 -15.61 -8.55
CA LYS A 181 -7.46 -14.69 -9.69
C LYS A 181 -7.34 -13.23 -9.25
N ALA A 182 -6.57 -12.45 -10.00
CA ALA A 182 -6.66 -11.00 -9.97
C ALA A 182 -7.88 -10.58 -10.79
N LEU A 183 -8.78 -9.77 -10.21
CA LEU A 183 -9.89 -9.14 -10.92
C LEU A 183 -9.88 -7.63 -10.67
N PHE A 184 -10.55 -6.87 -11.53
CA PHE A 184 -10.49 -5.41 -11.50
C PHE A 184 -11.88 -4.76 -11.63
N MET A 185 -12.01 -3.51 -11.19
CA MET A 185 -13.27 -2.77 -11.29
C MET A 185 -13.47 -2.11 -12.65
N ASP A 186 -12.39 -1.59 -13.25
CA ASP A 186 -12.44 -0.75 -14.46
C ASP A 186 -11.68 -1.35 -15.66
N GLU A 187 -11.18 -2.60 -15.57
CA GLU A 187 -10.52 -3.30 -16.69
C GLU A 187 -10.76 -4.83 -16.64
N GLU A 188 -10.53 -5.52 -17.76
CA GLU A 188 -10.63 -6.98 -17.81
C GLU A 188 -9.43 -7.64 -17.11
N PRO A 189 -9.60 -8.75 -16.39
CA PRO A 189 -10.88 -9.40 -16.07
C PRO A 189 -11.68 -8.66 -14.99
N GLU A 190 -12.95 -8.34 -15.28
CA GLU A 190 -13.79 -7.48 -14.44
C GLU A 190 -14.40 -8.26 -13.25
N VAL A 191 -14.50 -7.62 -12.09
CA VAL A 191 -15.04 -8.25 -10.87
C VAL A 191 -16.55 -8.51 -10.94
N ASP A 192 -17.28 -7.77 -11.77
CA ASP A 192 -18.73 -7.94 -11.93
C ASP A 192 -19.11 -9.35 -12.46
N ASP A 193 -18.21 -9.97 -13.21
CA ASP A 193 -18.35 -11.32 -13.76
C ASP A 193 -17.52 -12.36 -12.97
N VAL A 194 -17.26 -12.13 -11.68
CA VAL A 194 -16.40 -13.00 -10.84
C VAL A 194 -16.72 -14.50 -10.98
N THR A 195 -18.00 -14.89 -11.04
CA THR A 195 -18.41 -16.30 -11.15
C THR A 195 -18.05 -16.95 -12.48
N ASP A 196 -17.77 -16.17 -13.52
CA ASP A 196 -17.41 -16.68 -14.84
C ASP A 196 -15.91 -17.03 -14.92
N TYR A 197 -15.11 -16.57 -13.95
CA TYR A 197 -13.66 -16.79 -13.89
C TYR A 197 -13.22 -17.93 -12.95
N PHE A 198 -14.16 -18.53 -12.20
CA PHE A 198 -13.89 -19.58 -11.22
C PHE A 198 -14.73 -20.83 -11.51
N GLU A 199 -14.12 -22.00 -11.32
CA GLU A 199 -14.82 -23.30 -11.30
C GLU A 199 -15.29 -23.68 -9.88
N SER A 200 -14.66 -23.10 -8.86
CA SER A 200 -14.97 -23.27 -7.44
C SER A 200 -16.37 -22.76 -7.10
N GLU A 201 -17.13 -23.54 -6.31
CA GLU A 201 -18.50 -23.14 -5.91
C GLU A 201 -18.49 -21.99 -4.89
N ASP A 202 -17.50 -21.96 -4.00
CA ASP A 202 -17.32 -20.91 -3.00
C ASP A 202 -16.13 -20.02 -3.39
N ILE A 203 -16.33 -18.70 -3.39
CA ILE A 203 -15.32 -17.71 -3.78
C ILE A 203 -15.21 -16.66 -2.68
N VAL A 204 -14.00 -16.46 -2.16
CA VAL A 204 -13.69 -15.33 -1.26
C VAL A 204 -13.17 -14.18 -2.10
N VAL A 205 -13.82 -13.03 -2.01
CA VAL A 205 -13.40 -11.81 -2.71
C VAL A 205 -12.74 -10.87 -1.70
N VAL A 206 -11.47 -10.52 -1.94
CA VAL A 206 -10.69 -9.61 -1.10
C VAL A 206 -10.39 -8.33 -1.86
N PRO A 207 -11.14 -7.24 -1.61
CA PRO A 207 -10.83 -5.90 -2.10
C PRO A 207 -9.52 -5.38 -1.51
N LEU A 208 -8.54 -5.07 -2.36
CA LEU A 208 -7.26 -4.48 -1.96
C LEU A 208 -7.28 -2.97 -2.26
N PHE A 209 -7.80 -2.21 -1.30
CA PHE A 209 -7.92 -0.76 -1.34
C PHE A 209 -7.50 -0.15 0.01
N ILE A 210 -7.10 1.12 -0.01
CA ILE A 210 -6.75 1.93 1.16
C ILE A 210 -7.63 3.18 1.19
#